data_AF-A0A522DVT8-F1
#
_entry.id   AF-A0A522DVT8-F1
#
_cell.length_a   1.000
_cell.length_b   1.000
_cell.length_c   1.000
_cell.angle_alpha   90.00
_cell.angle_beta   90.00
_cell.angle_gamma   90.00
#
_symmetry.space_group_name_H-M   'P 1'
#
loop_
_entity.id
_entity.type
_entity.pdbx_description
1 polymer ?
#
loop_
_entity_poly.entity_id
_entity_poly.type
_entity_poly.pdbx_seq_one_letter_code
_entity_poly.pdbx_strand_id
1 'polypeptide(L)' 'MVFEQILAAVHAGALLPGQRISDAALAEQFGVSRTPVREALQRLREIGIIEAS' A
#
# COMPACT_ATOMS: atom_id res chain seq x y z
N MET A 1 4.30 11.23 0.16
CA MET A 1 4.00 10.48 -1.09
C MET A 1 3.38 9.15 -0.68
N VAL A 2 2.46 8.57 -1.46
CA VAL A 2 1.60 7.43 -1.06
C VAL A 2 2.34 6.27 -0.36
N PHE A 3 3.58 5.98 -0.79
CA PHE A 3 4.48 5.00 -0.15
C PHE A 3 4.61 5.18 1.37
N GLU A 4 4.95 6.38 1.84
CA GLU A 4 5.15 6.67 3.27
C GLU A 4 3.87 6.45 4.09
N GLN A 5 2.71 6.74 3.49
CA GLN A 5 1.41 6.58 4.16
C GLN A 5 1.08 5.09 4.33
N ILE A 6 1.32 4.28 3.29
CA ILE A 6 1.10 2.83 3.37
C ILE A 6 2.09 2.20 4.36
N LEU A 7 3.37 2.60 4.32
CA LEU A 7 4.38 2.10 5.24
C LEU A 7 4.04 2.44 6.70
N ALA A 8 3.60 3.68 6.96
CA ALA A 8 3.13 4.09 8.28
C ALA A 8 1.90 3.27 8.73
N ALA A 9 0.96 2.97 7.82
CA ALA A 9 -0.21 2.14 8.12
C ALA A 9 0.18 0.70 8.50
N VAL A 10 1.18 0.12 7.83
CA VAL A 10 1.75 -1.19 8.21
C VAL A 10 2.37 -1.12 9.60
N HIS A 11 3.23 -0.14 9.88
CA HIS A 11 3.87 0.00 11.20
C HIS A 11 2.88 0.29 12.33
N ALA A 12 1.79 0.99 12.05
CA ALA A 12 0.72 1.26 12.99
C ALA A 12 -0.22 0.05 13.22
N GLY A 13 -0.04 -1.06 12.49
CA GLY A 13 -0.91 -2.22 12.56
C GLY A 13 -2.29 -2.02 11.91
N ALA A 14 -2.46 -0.95 11.13
CA ALA A 14 -3.69 -0.69 10.36
C ALA A 14 -3.79 -1.59 9.11
N LEU A 15 -2.65 -2.09 8.62
CA LEU A 15 -2.57 -3.15 7.62
C LEU A 15 -1.93 -4.38 8.28
N LEU A 16 -2.67 -5.48 8.35
CA LEU A 16 -2.23 -6.70 9.01
C LEU A 16 -1.54 -7.66 8.02
N PRO A 17 -0.58 -8.49 8.49
CA PRO A 17 -0.03 -9.57 7.70
C PRO A 17 -1.13 -10.48 7.13
N GLY A 18 -1.05 -10.81 5.84
CA GLY A 18 -2.05 -11.62 5.13
C GLY A 18 -3.34 -10.87 4.73
N GLN A 19 -3.50 -9.60 5.13
CA GLN A 19 -4.60 -8.77 4.65
C GLN A 19 -4.44 -8.50 3.14
N ARG A 20 -5.50 -8.78 2.37
CA ARG A 20 -5.52 -8.42 0.95
C ARG A 20 -5.62 -6.90 0.79
N ILE A 21 -4.78 -6.37 -0.09
CA ILE A 21 -4.72 -4.94 -0.40
C ILE A 21 -5.33 -4.71 -1.79
N SER A 22 -6.25 -3.76 -1.88
CA SER A 22 -6.82 -3.27 -3.16
C SER A 22 -6.22 -1.92 -3.50
N ASP A 23 -5.59 -1.81 -4.66
CA ASP A 23 -5.05 -0.54 -5.14
C ASP A 23 -6.15 0.49 -5.42
N ALA A 24 -7.34 0.04 -5.84
CA ALA A 24 -8.52 0.89 -6.03
C ALA A 24 -9.03 1.46 -4.69
N ALA A 25 -9.13 0.62 -3.65
CA ALA A 25 -9.59 1.06 -2.34
C ALA A 25 -8.59 2.03 -1.69
N LEU A 26 -7.29 1.77 -1.81
CA LEU A 26 -6.25 2.70 -1.33
C LEU A 26 -6.25 4.01 -2.12
N ALA A 27 -6.48 3.97 -3.43
CA ALA A 27 -6.58 5.17 -4.25
C ALA A 27 -7.73 6.08 -3.81
N GLU A 28 -8.89 5.49 -3.55
CA GLU A 28 -10.06 6.19 -3.00
C GLU A 28 -9.77 6.75 -1.61
N GLN A 29 -9.22 5.94 -0.71
CA GLN A 29 -8.87 6.36 0.66
C GLN A 29 -7.89 7.54 0.69
N PHE A 30 -6.88 7.52 -0.18
CA PHE A 30 -5.87 8.57 -0.23
C PHE A 30 -6.24 9.75 -1.14
N GLY A 31 -7.39 9.70 -1.83
CA GLY A 31 -7.84 10.75 -2.75
C GLY A 31 -6.91 10.95 -3.94
N VAL A 32 -6.29 9.88 -4.43
CA VAL A 32 -5.32 9.88 -5.53
C VAL A 32 -5.73 8.93 -6.65
N SER A 33 -5.06 8.98 -7.79
CA SER A 33 -5.23 7.98 -8.84
C SER A 33 -4.58 6.64 -8.46
N ARG A 34 -4.93 5.57 -9.19
CA ARG A 34 -4.36 4.23 -8.96
C ARG A 34 -2.88 4.11 -9.30
N THR A 35 -2.35 4.96 -10.19
CA THR A 35 -0.94 4.93 -10.62
C THR A 35 0.05 5.09 -9.45
N PRO A 36 0.01 6.17 -8.65
CA PRO A 36 0.94 6.34 -7.52
C PRO A 36 0.75 5.28 -6.42
N VAL A 37 -0.45 4.72 -6.28
CA VAL A 37 -0.70 3.60 -5.36
C VAL A 37 0.00 2.34 -5.85
N ARG A 38 -0.13 1.99 -7.14
CA ARG A 38 0.55 0.83 -7.72
C ARG A 38 2.06 0.95 -7.63
N GLU A 39 2.62 2.13 -7.86
CA GLU A 39 4.05 2.40 -7.70
C GLU A 39 4.49 2.24 -6.24
N ALA A 40 3.72 2.77 -5.29
CA ALA A 40 4.00 2.59 -3.87
C ALA A 40 3.97 1.12 -3.44
N LEU A 41 2.94 0.37 -3.86
CA LEU A 41 2.81 -1.05 -3.59
C LEU A 41 3.95 -1.85 -4.25
N GLN A 42 4.35 -1.50 -5.47
CA GLN A 42 5.49 -2.12 -6.15
C GLN A 42 6.78 -1.92 -5.35
N ARG A 43 7.03 -0.71 -4.88
CA ARG A 43 8.20 -0.41 -4.07
C ARG A 43 8.18 -1.14 -2.72
N LEU A 44 7.01 -1.27 -2.09
CA LEU A 44 6.82 -2.06 -0.86
C LEU A 44 7.08 -3.56 -1.09
N ARG A 45 6.74 -4.10 -2.27
CA ARG A 45 7.11 -5.47 -2.66
C ARG A 45 8.62 -5.64 -2.78
N GLU A 46 9.29 -4.69 -3.42
CA GLU A 46 10.74 -4.73 -3.63
C GLU A 46 11.53 -4.76 -2.31
N ILE A 47 11.01 -4.14 -1.26
CA ILE A 47 11.61 -4.17 0.09
C ILE A 47 11.03 -5.25 1.02
N GLY A 48 10.16 -6.13 0.52
CA GLY A 48 9.64 -7.29 1.24
C GLY A 48 8.57 -6.99 2.30
N ILE A 49 7.90 -5.84 2.23
CA ILE A 49 6.82 -5.47 3.17
C ILE A 49 5.47 -6.08 2.76
N ILE A 50 5.24 -6.27 1.46
CA ILE A 50 4.02 -6.88 0.93
C ILE A 50 4.36 -7.92 -0.16
N GLU A 51 3.44 -8.83 -0.42
CA GLU A 51 3.56 -9.85 -1.48
C GLU A 51 2.56 -9.60 -2.61
N ALA A 52 2.86 -10.10 -3.80
CA ALA A 52 1.88 -10.17 -4.89
C ALA A 52 1.02 -11.42 -4.68
N SER A 53 -0.29 -11.23 -4.56
CA SER A 53 -1.29 -12.30 -4.55
C SER A 53 -1.74 -12.68 -5.95
#